data_AF-A0A847N8L2-F1
#
_entry.id   AF-A0A847N8L2-F1
#
_cell.length_a   1.000
_cell.length_b   1.000
_cell.length_c   1.000
_cell.angle_alpha   90.00
_cell.angle_beta   90.00
_cell.angle_gamma   90.00
#
_symmetry.space_group_name_H-M   'P 1'
#
loop_
_entity.id
_entity.type
_entity.pdbx_description
1 polymer ?
#
loop_
_entity_poly.entity_id
_entity_poly.type
_entity_poly.pdbx_seq_one_letter_code
_entity_poly.pdbx_strand_id
1 'polypeptide(L)' 'MSACLKNTQGKPRTATIKKIKIEKLKEKLRDKNLSISETFAACGVDYNGAFAKIFKEVVWMSPSEYRESIMK' A
#
# COMPACT_ATOMS: atom_id res chain seq x y z
N MET A 1 19.79 -19.87 30.09
CA MET A 1 19.55 -18.72 29.20
C MET A 1 19.58 -19.22 27.77
N SER A 2 18.42 -19.54 27.17
CA SER A 2 18.38 -20.01 25.79
C SER A 2 17.21 -19.36 25.05
N ALA A 3 17.59 -18.52 24.09
CA ALA A 3 16.85 -18.11 22.90
C ALA A 3 15.47 -17.44 23.08
N CYS A 4 15.50 -16.16 23.46
CA CYS A 4 14.50 -15.21 22.99
C CYS A 4 14.67 -14.97 21.48
N LEU A 5 14.04 -15.78 20.64
CA LEU A 5 13.77 -15.41 19.25
C LEU A 5 12.26 -15.54 19.00
N LYS A 6 11.52 -14.60 19.59
CA LYS A 6 10.27 -14.16 18.99
C LYS A 6 10.64 -13.62 17.61
N ASN A 7 9.94 -14.06 16.57
CA ASN A 7 9.28 -13.19 15.59
C ASN A 7 8.58 -14.06 14.54
N THR A 8 7.34 -14.36 14.89
CA THR A 8 6.17 -14.59 14.03
C THR A 8 6.31 -14.05 12.61
N GLN A 9 6.70 -14.90 11.66
CA GLN A 9 6.40 -14.68 10.24
C GLN A 9 5.84 -15.94 9.61
N GLY A 10 4.78 -16.47 10.22
CA GLY A 10 3.81 -17.31 9.53
C GLY A 10 2.86 -16.42 8.72
N LYS A 11 3.27 -15.98 7.53
CA LYS A 11 2.33 -15.53 6.48
C LYS A 11 2.64 -16.35 5.22
N PRO A 12 1.62 -16.90 4.53
CA PRO A 12 1.83 -17.76 3.38
C PRO A 12 2.70 -17.05 2.33
N ARG A 13 3.68 -17.78 1.80
CA ARG A 13 4.78 -17.33 0.93
C ARG A 13 4.31 -16.60 -0.36
N THR A 14 3.01 -16.60 -0.65
CA THR A 14 2.37 -16.03 -1.84
C THR A 14 1.31 -14.94 -1.55
N ALA A 15 0.93 -14.69 -0.29
CA ALA A 15 -0.32 -13.97 0.01
C ALA A 15 -0.22 -12.44 0.22
N THR A 16 0.96 -11.80 0.14
CA THR A 16 1.08 -10.41 0.65
C THR A 16 1.88 -9.43 -0.21
N ILE A 17 2.38 -9.80 -1.39
CA ILE A 17 3.17 -8.86 -2.22
C ILE A 17 2.35 -7.61 -2.59
N LYS A 18 1.06 -7.79 -2.91
CA LYS A 18 0.15 -6.68 -3.23
C LYS A 18 -0.08 -5.75 -2.05
N LYS A 19 -0.30 -6.28 -0.84
CA LYS A 19 -0.47 -5.48 0.39
C LYS A 19 0.79 -4.69 0.75
N ILE A 20 1.97 -5.32 0.66
CA ILE A 20 3.26 -4.65 0.91
C ILE A 20 3.48 -3.53 -0.11
N LYS A 21 3.15 -3.76 -1.38
CA LYS A 21 3.19 -2.72 -2.42
C LYS A 21 2.23 -1.57 -2.09
N ILE A 22 1.03 -1.86 -1.59
CA ILE A 22 0.04 -0.85 -1.20
C ILE A 22 0.50 -0.03 0.00
N GLU A 23 1.11 -0.65 1.02
CA GLU A 23 1.67 0.08 2.17
C GLU A 23 2.79 1.02 1.74
N LYS A 24 3.70 0.56 0.88
CA LYS A 24 4.74 1.42 0.28
C LYS A 24 4.16 2.51 -0.61
N LEU A 25 3.10 2.20 -1.35
CA LEU A 25 2.40 3.15 -2.20
C LEU A 25 1.70 4.23 -1.37
N LYS A 26 1.09 3.87 -0.24
CA LYS A 26 0.52 4.81 0.74
C LYS A 26 1.59 5.76 1.28
N GLU A 27 2.77 5.23 1.62
CA GLU A 27 3.90 6.05 2.08
C GLU A 27 4.33 7.06 1.02
N LYS A 28 4.42 6.63 -0.24
CA LYS A 28 4.70 7.53 -1.38
C LYS A 28 3.54 8.47 -1.73
N LEU A 29 2.29 8.08 -1.50
CA LEU A 29 1.12 8.94 -1.74
C LEU A 29 1.08 10.09 -0.74
N ARG A 30 1.72 9.93 0.43
CA ARG A 30 1.89 11.01 1.41
C ARG A 30 2.82 12.11 0.89
N ASP A 31 3.72 11.78 -0.04
CA ASP A 31 4.51 12.76 -0.76
C ASP A 31 3.63 13.52 -1.75
N LYS A 32 3.30 14.76 -1.38
CA LYS A 32 2.46 15.70 -2.14
C LYS A 32 3.02 16.06 -3.52
N ASN A 33 4.24 15.63 -3.84
CA ASN A 33 4.93 15.85 -5.11
C ASN A 33 4.53 14.88 -6.21
N LEU A 34 3.94 13.71 -5.89
CA LEU A 34 3.58 12.70 -6.88
C LEU A 34 2.07 12.57 -7.01
N SER A 35 1.57 12.59 -8.25
CA SER A 35 0.16 12.33 -8.54
C SER A 35 -0.19 10.84 -8.34
N ILE A 36 -1.47 10.52 -8.11
CA ILE A 36 -1.96 9.13 -7.98
C ILE A 36 -1.44 8.27 -9.15
N SER A 37 -1.51 8.78 -10.38
CA SER A 37 -1.05 8.02 -11.54
C SER A 37 0.46 7.74 -11.49
N GLU A 38 1.27 8.72 -11.07
CA GLU A 38 2.72 8.55 -10.91
C GLU A 38 3.08 7.61 -9.75
N THR A 39 2.38 7.67 -8.62
CA THR A 39 2.66 6.77 -7.50
C THR A 39 2.38 5.32 -7.87
N PHE A 40 1.30 5.08 -8.62
CA PHE A 40 0.94 3.76 -9.13
C PHE A 40 1.93 3.26 -10.19
N ALA A 41 2.32 4.12 -11.13
CA ALA A 41 3.36 3.80 -12.12
C ALA A 41 4.71 3.50 -11.44
N ALA A 42 5.11 4.29 -10.45
CA ALA A 42 6.36 4.12 -9.71
C ALA A 42 6.38 2.88 -8.81
N CYS A 43 5.22 2.31 -8.47
CA CYS A 43 5.11 1.02 -7.78
C CYS A 43 4.95 -0.17 -8.75
N GLY A 44 4.89 0.09 -10.06
CA GLY A 44 4.68 -0.92 -11.09
C GLY A 44 3.36 -1.66 -10.89
N VAL A 45 2.29 -0.91 -10.57
CA VAL A 45 0.94 -1.43 -10.37
C VAL A 45 -0.05 -0.65 -11.21
N ASP A 46 -0.72 -1.35 -12.12
CA ASP A 46 -1.79 -0.77 -12.91
C ASP A 46 -3.02 -0.50 -12.05
N TYR A 47 -3.58 0.69 -12.25
CA TYR A 47 -4.84 1.10 -11.63
C TYR A 47 -6.00 0.31 -12.27
N ASN A 48 -6.26 -0.88 -11.74
CA ASN A 48 -7.41 -1.69 -12.12
C ASN A 48 -8.43 -1.77 -10.96
N GLY A 49 -9.70 -2.06 -11.29
CA GLY A 49 -10.77 -2.11 -10.28
C GLY A 49 -10.52 -3.12 -9.15
N ALA A 50 -9.80 -4.22 -9.43
CA ALA A 50 -9.41 -5.18 -8.40
C ALA A 50 -8.37 -4.60 -7.43
N PHE A 51 -7.39 -3.84 -7.94
CA PHE A 51 -6.36 -3.20 -7.14
C PHE A 51 -6.93 -2.03 -6.33
N ALA A 52 -7.86 -1.25 -6.91
CA ALA A 52 -8.58 -0.21 -6.18
C ALA A 52 -9.38 -0.78 -4.99
N LYS A 53 -10.00 -1.95 -5.16
CA LYS A 53 -10.71 -2.66 -4.07
C LYS A 53 -9.75 -3.09 -2.96
N ILE A 54 -8.63 -3.72 -3.32
CA ILE A 54 -7.61 -4.14 -2.33
C ILE A 54 -6.99 -2.92 -1.65
N PHE A 55 -6.74 -1.84 -2.39
CA PHE A 55 -6.23 -0.60 -1.84
C PHE A 55 -7.18 -0.03 -0.80
N LYS A 56 -8.48 0.03 -1.10
CA LYS A 56 -9.50 0.48 -0.15
C LYS A 56 -9.62 -0.44 1.07
N GLU A 57 -9.46 -1.75 0.92
CA GLU A 57 -9.45 -2.68 2.08
C GLU A 57 -8.24 -2.49 3.01
N VAL A 58 -7.11 -2.03 2.48
CA VAL A 58 -5.87 -1.84 3.25
C VAL A 58 -5.78 -0.43 3.84
N VAL A 59 -6.10 0.57 3.03
CA VAL A 59 -5.95 1.99 3.35
C VAL A 59 -7.23 2.57 3.94
N TRP A 60 -8.35 1.85 3.83
CA TRP A 60 -9.70 2.29 4.25
C TRP A 60 -10.19 3.56 3.54
N MET A 61 -9.46 4.03 2.52
CA MET A 61 -9.78 5.19 1.69
C MET A 61 -9.45 4.86 0.24
N SER A 62 -10.18 5.45 -0.70
CA SER A 62 -9.78 5.44 -2.10
C SER A 62 -8.56 6.35 -2.32
N PRO A 63 -7.72 6.09 -3.34
CA PRO A 63 -6.57 6.96 -3.61
C PRO A 63 -6.98 8.40 -3.93
N SER A 64 -8.19 8.61 -4.45
CA SER A 64 -8.79 9.94 -4.63
C SER A 64 -9.10 10.63 -3.29
N GLU A 65 -9.75 9.93 -2.35
CA GLU A 65 -10.02 10.46 -1.00
C GLU A 65 -8.74 10.76 -0.23
N TYR A 66 -7.72 9.91 -0.37
CA TYR A 66 -6.41 10.14 0.25
C TYR A 66 -5.76 11.42 -0.30
N ARG A 67 -5.88 11.68 -1.60
CA ARG A 67 -5.39 12.91 -2.22
C ARG A 67 -6.12 14.14 -1.71
N GLU A 68 -7.45 14.09 -1.60
CA GLU A 68 -8.23 15.20 -1.03
C GLU A 68 -7.83 15.48 0.42
N SER A 69 -7.57 14.45 1.21
CA SER A 69 -7.11 14.62 2.59
C SER A 69 -5.74 15.28 2.70
N ILE A 70 -4.85 15.11 1.72
CA ILE A 70 -3.54 15.76 1.72
C ILE A 70 -3.63 17.17 1.16
N MET A 71 -4.57 17.45 0.26
CA MET A 71 -4.72 18.73 -0.42
C MET A 71 -5.40 19.82 0.45
N LYS A 72 -5.85 19.46 1.66
CA LYS A 72 -6.21 20.40 2.73
C LYS A 72 -4.99 21.02 3.43
#